data_AF-A0A7R6V6F2-F1
#
_entry.id   AF-A0A7R6V6F2-F1
#
_cell.length_a   1.000
_cell.length_b   1.000
_cell.length_c   1.000
_cell.angle_alpha   90.00
_cell.angle_beta   90.00
_cell.angle_gamma   90.00
#
_symmetry.space_group_name_H-M   'P 1'
#
loop_
_entity.id
_entity.type
_entity.pdbx_description
1 polymer ?
#
loop_
_entity_poly.entity_id
_entity_poly.type
_entity_poly.pdbx_seq_one_letter_code
_entity_poly.pdbx_strand_id
1 'polypeptide(L)'
;MKQWIYGIGIAAALILTGCSSKQYFQPEDIAGAVSFDGNLPAPITDVLRDGATLADGEFISQEGLEHYKMPKNFLFIKKSEGKYLIADRCKRVEVVDASSKKIIFKKDFDMKSAVAANINGDFLALVFDDNSLGLIDIRSGEVLYSSRQKPAIANDTKIANPYFLGKLVIFPTLDGKLVVVDPERKKELRTIIVGTHENFNNVIFLNVIDDKLIAATPNRIISVTPQFTNALDLELSDVVYVKNRVYLLAKDGTITLTDPSLNVLKQRKYNFAHYTGAIYGQYLYIIERGGYIIALDKDLRASNIFEFPSKIEEYIFTAKDKVFYDDKYFTLNR
;
A
#
# COMPACT_ATOMS: atom_id res chain seq x y z
N MET A 1 -39.85 51.98 -53.77
CA MET A 1 -38.71 51.59 -54.62
C MET A 1 -37.60 51.10 -53.67
N LYS A 2 -37.36 49.79 -53.52
CA LYS A 2 -36.36 48.95 -54.25
C LYS A 2 -34.97 49.64 -54.19
N GLN A 3 -33.88 49.10 -53.62
CA GLN A 3 -33.28 47.74 -53.59
C GLN A 3 -32.32 47.67 -52.36
N TRP A 4 -32.24 46.59 -51.57
CA TRP A 4 -31.25 45.47 -51.65
C TRP A 4 -29.78 45.94 -51.76
N ILE A 5 -28.85 45.62 -50.85
CA ILE A 5 -28.00 44.40 -50.86
C ILE A 5 -27.10 44.32 -49.59
N TYR A 6 -27.21 43.20 -48.86
CA TYR A 6 -26.23 42.34 -48.16
C TYR A 6 -25.11 42.84 -47.21
N GLY A 7 -24.98 42.07 -46.12
CA GLY A 7 -23.71 41.75 -45.43
C GLY A 7 -23.60 42.39 -44.04
N ILE A 8 -23.21 41.73 -42.96
CA ILE A 8 -22.56 40.44 -42.71
C ILE A 8 -22.98 40.07 -41.27
N GLY A 9 -23.52 38.88 -41.08
CA GLY A 9 -23.65 38.30 -39.74
C GLY A 9 -22.30 37.78 -39.29
N ILE A 10 -21.66 38.43 -38.32
CA ILE A 10 -20.59 37.83 -37.51
C ILE A 10 -21.22 37.48 -36.17
N ALA A 11 -21.77 36.27 -36.09
CA ALA A 11 -21.93 35.60 -34.82
C ALA A 11 -20.53 35.19 -34.38
N ALA A 12 -19.95 35.93 -33.43
CA ALA A 12 -18.75 35.52 -32.72
C ALA A 12 -19.10 34.31 -31.86
N ALA A 13 -19.03 33.11 -32.45
CA ALA A 13 -18.92 31.88 -31.70
C ALA A 13 -17.54 31.88 -31.05
N LEU A 14 -17.45 32.40 -29.82
CA LEU A 14 -16.36 32.11 -28.91
C LEU A 14 -16.39 30.60 -28.64
N ILE A 15 -15.63 29.86 -29.45
CA ILE A 15 -15.31 28.48 -29.18
C ILE A 15 -14.40 28.52 -27.95
N LEU A 16 -15.02 28.40 -26.77
CA LEU A 16 -14.34 28.00 -25.55
C LEU A 16 -13.81 26.59 -25.78
N THR A 17 -12.62 26.50 -26.39
CA THR A 17 -11.79 25.30 -26.34
C THR A 17 -11.19 25.21 -24.93
N GLY A 18 -12.06 25.01 -23.95
CA GLY A 18 -11.69 24.51 -22.63
C GLY A 18 -11.28 23.04 -22.73
N CYS A 19 -10.29 22.71 -23.56
CA CYS A 19 -9.58 21.46 -23.45
C CYS A 19 -8.65 21.61 -22.24
N SER A 20 -9.17 21.31 -21.06
CA SER A 20 -8.34 20.98 -19.91
C SER A 20 -7.55 19.72 -20.25
N SER A 21 -6.40 19.88 -20.90
CA SER A 21 -5.46 18.79 -21.12
C SER A 21 -5.01 18.32 -19.75
N LYS A 22 -5.20 17.04 -19.44
CA LYS A 22 -4.65 16.43 -18.22
C LYS A 22 -3.16 16.78 -18.13
N GLN A 23 -2.77 17.43 -17.04
CA GLN A 23 -1.38 17.75 -16.75
C GLN A 23 -0.73 16.52 -16.14
N TYR A 24 0.46 16.17 -16.64
CA TYR A 24 1.26 15.04 -16.16
C TYR A 24 2.57 15.58 -15.60
N PHE A 25 3.20 14.82 -14.72
CA PHE A 25 4.54 15.14 -14.26
C PHE A 25 5.51 15.19 -15.45
N GLN A 26 6.20 16.32 -15.59
CA GLN A 26 7.21 16.56 -16.60
C GLN A 26 8.44 17.11 -15.89
N PRO A 27 9.49 16.29 -15.69
CA PRO A 27 10.72 16.76 -15.08
C PRO A 27 11.44 17.73 -16.01
N GLU A 28 12.05 18.78 -15.44
CA GLU A 28 12.88 19.73 -16.21
C GLU A 28 14.19 19.08 -16.65
N ASP A 29 14.81 18.29 -15.76
CA ASP A 29 16.07 17.60 -15.99
C ASP A 29 15.93 16.10 -15.76
N ILE A 30 16.49 15.31 -16.67
CA ILE A 30 16.57 13.84 -16.61
C ILE A 30 18.04 13.45 -16.49
N ALA A 31 18.39 12.81 -15.37
CA ALA A 31 19.76 12.40 -15.05
C ALA A 31 20.21 11.12 -15.78
N GLY A 32 19.26 10.33 -16.28
CA GLY A 32 19.52 9.10 -17.03
C GLY A 32 18.28 8.23 -17.16
N ALA A 33 18.47 6.98 -17.58
CA ALA A 33 17.42 5.98 -17.69
C ALA A 33 17.84 4.70 -16.97
N VAL A 34 16.86 3.96 -16.41
CA VAL A 34 17.10 2.60 -15.93
C VAL A 34 16.74 1.59 -17.00
N SER A 35 17.30 0.40 -16.93
CA SER A 35 16.97 -0.75 -17.77
C SER A 35 16.65 -1.95 -16.88
N PHE A 36 15.87 -2.89 -17.41
CA PHE A 36 15.59 -4.13 -16.68
C PHE A 36 16.85 -5.00 -16.59
N ASP A 37 17.10 -5.55 -15.40
CA ASP A 37 18.23 -6.44 -15.13
C ASP A 37 17.89 -7.91 -15.41
N GLY A 38 16.60 -8.25 -15.44
CA GLY A 38 16.14 -9.61 -15.64
C GLY A 38 14.63 -9.74 -15.63
N ASN A 39 14.19 -10.99 -15.78
CA ASN A 39 12.79 -11.36 -15.86
C ASN A 39 12.38 -12.22 -14.64
N LEU A 40 11.10 -12.13 -14.32
CA LEU A 40 10.35 -13.02 -13.45
C LEU A 40 9.89 -14.25 -14.26
N PRO A 41 9.54 -15.35 -13.57
CA PRO A 41 9.01 -16.54 -14.24
C PRO A 41 7.62 -16.34 -14.86
N ALA A 42 6.88 -15.33 -14.40
CA ALA A 42 5.55 -14.97 -14.87
C ALA A 42 5.22 -13.51 -14.46
N PRO A 43 4.25 -12.87 -15.13
CA PRO A 43 3.84 -11.50 -14.82
C PRO A 43 3.12 -11.39 -13.48
N ILE A 44 3.20 -10.23 -12.85
CA ILE A 44 2.45 -9.88 -11.64
C ILE A 44 0.96 -9.76 -11.95
N THR A 45 0.12 -10.43 -11.17
CA THR A 45 -1.34 -10.41 -11.33
C THR A 45 -2.08 -9.75 -10.17
N ASP A 46 -1.40 -9.57 -9.03
CA ASP A 46 -1.98 -8.95 -7.84
C ASP A 46 -0.88 -8.39 -6.93
N VAL A 47 -1.17 -7.32 -6.19
CA VAL A 47 -0.26 -6.71 -5.21
C VAL A 47 -1.04 -6.33 -3.96
N LEU A 48 -0.54 -6.83 -2.83
CA LEU A 48 -0.92 -6.40 -1.49
C LEU A 48 0.26 -5.68 -0.84
N ARG A 49 0.05 -5.13 0.36
CA ARG A 49 1.03 -4.27 1.04
C ARG A 49 2.44 -4.89 1.14
N ASP A 50 2.50 -6.18 1.43
CA ASP A 50 3.75 -6.88 1.73
C ASP A 50 4.13 -7.95 0.70
N GLY A 51 3.50 -7.95 -0.48
CA GLY A 51 3.82 -8.91 -1.52
C GLY A 51 3.08 -8.76 -2.84
N ALA A 52 3.60 -9.45 -3.86
CA ALA A 52 3.02 -9.55 -5.19
C ALA A 52 2.83 -11.00 -5.61
N THR A 53 1.71 -11.32 -6.26
CA THR A 53 1.38 -12.68 -6.75
C THR A 53 1.63 -12.77 -8.25
N LEU A 54 2.33 -13.82 -8.71
CA LEU A 54 2.61 -14.05 -10.12
C LEU A 54 1.58 -15.00 -10.77
N ALA A 55 1.39 -14.88 -12.08
CA ALA A 55 0.41 -15.66 -12.82
C ALA A 55 0.63 -17.18 -12.76
N ASP A 56 1.86 -17.64 -12.52
CA ASP A 56 2.21 -19.07 -12.41
C ASP A 56 2.07 -19.65 -10.99
N GLY A 57 1.63 -18.82 -10.04
CA GLY A 57 1.41 -19.18 -8.63
C GLY A 57 2.62 -18.95 -7.72
N GLU A 58 3.79 -18.54 -8.24
CA GLU A 58 4.87 -18.01 -7.41
C GLU A 58 4.54 -16.58 -6.93
N PHE A 59 5.38 -16.04 -6.05
CA PHE A 59 5.15 -14.71 -5.48
C PHE A 59 6.45 -14.03 -5.07
N ILE A 60 6.35 -12.72 -4.85
CA ILE A 60 7.43 -11.87 -4.39
C ILE A 60 7.07 -11.40 -2.98
N SER A 61 7.92 -11.70 -2.00
CA SER A 61 7.81 -11.18 -0.64
C SER A 61 8.67 -9.93 -0.47
N GLN A 62 8.62 -9.29 0.70
CA GLN A 62 9.58 -8.23 1.05
C GLN A 62 11.05 -8.70 1.04
N GLU A 63 11.30 -10.02 0.94
CA GLU A 63 12.63 -10.60 0.76
C GLU A 63 12.99 -10.87 -0.72
N GLY A 64 12.09 -10.61 -1.68
CA GLY A 64 12.27 -10.88 -3.10
C GLY A 64 11.45 -12.09 -3.60
N LEU A 65 11.82 -12.63 -4.75
CA LEU A 65 11.14 -13.77 -5.38
C LEU A 65 11.23 -15.03 -4.48
N GLU A 66 10.11 -15.68 -4.26
CA GLU A 66 9.99 -16.89 -3.44
C GLU A 66 9.61 -18.07 -4.33
N HIS A 67 10.47 -19.09 -4.36
CA HIS A 67 10.25 -20.31 -5.16
C HIS A 67 9.31 -21.27 -4.42
N TYR A 68 8.03 -20.91 -4.37
CA TYR A 68 6.94 -21.75 -3.92
C TYR A 68 5.71 -21.50 -4.81
N LYS A 69 5.19 -22.54 -5.44
CA LYS A 69 3.97 -22.46 -6.23
C LYS A 69 2.76 -22.67 -5.35
N MET A 70 1.99 -21.61 -5.14
CA MET A 70 0.72 -21.66 -4.44
C MET A 70 -0.31 -22.45 -5.25
N PRO A 71 -1.36 -22.98 -4.59
CA PRO A 71 -2.51 -23.52 -5.31
C PRO A 71 -3.14 -22.46 -6.23
N LYS A 72 -3.83 -22.90 -7.28
CA LYS A 72 -4.51 -21.98 -8.20
C LYS A 72 -5.48 -21.06 -7.46
N ASN A 73 -5.60 -19.82 -7.92
CA ASN A 73 -6.47 -18.76 -7.39
C ASN A 73 -6.10 -18.24 -5.98
N PHE A 74 -4.96 -18.65 -5.44
CA PHE A 74 -4.45 -18.07 -4.20
C PHE A 74 -3.73 -16.75 -4.45
N LEU A 75 -3.81 -15.88 -3.45
CA LEU A 75 -3.05 -14.66 -3.28
C LEU A 75 -2.01 -14.86 -2.18
N PHE A 76 -0.82 -14.31 -2.40
CA PHE A 76 0.15 -14.13 -1.34
C PHE A 76 -0.15 -12.84 -0.56
N ILE A 77 -0.35 -12.96 0.76
CA ILE A 77 -0.66 -11.81 1.63
C ILE A 77 0.62 -11.26 2.27
N LYS A 78 1.37 -12.12 2.96
CA LYS A 78 2.55 -11.73 3.74
C LYS A 78 3.42 -12.94 4.08
N LYS A 79 4.73 -12.70 4.18
CA LYS A 79 5.68 -13.59 4.87
C LYS A 79 5.96 -13.02 6.25
N SER A 80 5.79 -13.83 7.30
CA SER A 80 6.07 -13.42 8.68
C SER A 80 6.50 -14.63 9.50
N GLU A 81 7.53 -14.45 10.34
CA GLU A 81 8.13 -15.52 11.16
C GLU A 81 8.46 -16.82 10.40
N GLY A 82 9.01 -16.70 9.18
CA GLY A 82 9.34 -17.86 8.35
C GLY A 82 8.12 -18.62 7.85
N LYS A 83 6.93 -18.00 7.84
CA LYS A 83 5.68 -18.60 7.35
C LYS A 83 5.12 -17.75 6.22
N TYR A 84 4.60 -18.38 5.18
CA TYR A 84 3.81 -17.73 4.14
C TYR A 84 2.34 -17.76 4.54
N LEU A 85 1.71 -16.59 4.51
CA LEU A 85 0.27 -16.42 4.70
C LEU A 85 -0.35 -16.23 3.33
N ILE A 86 -1.13 -17.21 2.90
CA ILE A 86 -1.74 -17.23 1.56
C ILE A 86 -3.24 -17.46 1.71
N ALA A 87 -4.02 -16.89 0.80
CA ALA A 87 -5.46 -17.05 0.82
C ALA A 87 -6.04 -17.24 -0.59
N ASP A 88 -7.00 -18.14 -0.69
CA ASP A 88 -7.89 -18.23 -1.84
C ASP A 88 -8.80 -17.00 -1.88
N ARG A 89 -9.09 -16.49 -3.07
CA ARG A 89 -9.96 -15.33 -3.31
C ARG A 89 -11.42 -15.51 -2.87
N CYS A 90 -11.80 -16.67 -2.35
CA CYS A 90 -13.20 -16.96 -1.98
C CYS A 90 -13.44 -17.53 -0.58
N LYS A 91 -12.45 -18.20 0.05
CA LYS A 91 -12.74 -18.88 1.33
C LYS A 91 -11.55 -19.32 2.17
N ARG A 92 -10.47 -19.81 1.57
CA ARG A 92 -9.46 -20.58 2.30
C ARG A 92 -8.28 -19.70 2.71
N VAL A 93 -7.80 -19.86 3.93
CA VAL A 93 -6.48 -19.39 4.35
C VAL A 93 -5.58 -20.57 4.63
N GLU A 94 -4.34 -20.51 4.18
CA GLU A 94 -3.28 -21.47 4.50
C GLU A 94 -2.07 -20.75 5.11
N VAL A 95 -1.47 -21.40 6.10
CA VAL A 95 -0.17 -21.02 6.64
C VAL A 95 0.81 -22.10 6.21
N VAL A 96 1.84 -21.69 5.47
CA VAL A 96 2.87 -22.58 4.94
C VAL A 96 4.18 -22.27 5.64
N ASP A 97 4.85 -23.30 6.15
CA ASP A 97 6.22 -23.15 6.65
C ASP A 97 7.18 -22.90 5.47
N ALA A 98 7.88 -21.77 5.48
CA ALA A 98 8.69 -21.32 4.34
C ALA A 98 9.90 -22.21 4.06
N SER A 99 10.40 -22.94 5.08
CA SER A 99 11.58 -23.78 4.95
C SER A 99 11.22 -25.16 4.37
N SER A 100 10.23 -25.81 4.97
CA SER A 100 9.79 -27.16 4.58
C SER A 100 8.77 -27.17 3.45
N LYS A 101 8.19 -26.00 3.10
CA LYS A 101 7.10 -25.84 2.13
C LYS A 101 5.84 -26.64 2.48
N LYS A 102 5.66 -26.99 3.76
CA LYS A 102 4.50 -27.74 4.24
C LYS A 102 3.41 -26.79 4.74
N ILE A 103 2.17 -27.10 4.39
CA ILE A 103 0.99 -26.45 4.99
C ILE A 103 0.93 -26.90 6.46
N ILE A 104 1.10 -25.96 7.38
CA ILE A 104 1.03 -26.21 8.83
C ILE A 104 -0.34 -25.86 9.42
N PHE A 105 -1.12 -25.04 8.71
CA PHE A 105 -2.50 -24.73 9.07
C PHE A 105 -3.31 -24.43 7.81
N LYS A 106 -4.58 -24.84 7.82
CA LYS A 106 -5.56 -24.49 6.79
C LYS A 106 -6.95 -24.34 7.41
N LYS A 107 -7.70 -23.34 6.96
CA LYS A 107 -9.09 -23.13 7.38
C LYS A 107 -9.91 -22.48 6.29
N ASP A 108 -11.14 -22.96 6.13
CA ASP A 108 -12.13 -22.40 5.21
C ASP A 108 -13.04 -21.43 5.97
N PHE A 109 -13.34 -20.30 5.35
CA PHE A 109 -14.26 -19.26 5.80
C PHE A 109 -15.34 -19.08 4.75
N ASP A 110 -16.60 -19.09 5.15
CA ASP A 110 -17.71 -19.02 4.21
C ASP A 110 -17.76 -17.66 3.50
N MET A 111 -17.43 -17.65 2.21
CA MET A 111 -17.54 -16.49 1.30
C MET A 111 -16.75 -15.25 1.77
N LYS A 112 -15.56 -15.46 2.34
CA LYS A 112 -14.67 -14.38 2.80
C LYS A 112 -13.26 -14.62 2.30
N SER A 113 -12.67 -13.60 1.68
CA SER A 113 -11.27 -13.61 1.28
C SER A 113 -10.44 -12.85 2.30
N ALA A 114 -9.35 -13.45 2.80
CA ALA A 114 -8.42 -12.71 3.64
C ALA A 114 -7.59 -11.76 2.76
N VAL A 115 -7.62 -10.47 3.10
CA VAL A 115 -6.92 -9.40 2.34
C VAL A 115 -5.75 -8.82 3.13
N ALA A 116 -5.68 -9.08 4.43
CA ALA A 116 -4.54 -8.76 5.26
C ALA A 116 -4.38 -9.82 6.36
N ALA A 117 -3.15 -10.13 6.71
CA ALA A 117 -2.85 -11.19 7.67
C ALA A 117 -1.51 -10.95 8.36
N ASN A 118 -1.41 -11.39 9.61
CA ASN A 118 -0.14 -11.50 10.31
C ASN A 118 -0.16 -12.67 11.29
N ILE A 119 1.01 -13.16 11.67
CA ILE A 119 1.19 -14.27 12.59
C ILE A 119 2.24 -13.92 13.64
N ASN A 120 2.02 -14.37 14.88
CA ASN A 120 2.99 -14.31 15.97
C ASN A 120 2.88 -15.59 16.79
N GLY A 121 3.89 -16.45 16.68
CA GLY A 121 3.85 -17.81 17.21
C GLY A 121 2.66 -18.59 16.64
N ASP A 122 1.73 -18.95 17.52
CA ASP A 122 0.55 -19.74 17.18
C ASP A 122 -0.69 -18.89 16.84
N PHE A 123 -0.61 -17.57 16.95
CA PHE A 123 -1.76 -16.69 16.73
C PHE A 123 -1.76 -16.12 15.31
N LEU A 124 -2.80 -16.44 14.54
CA LEU A 124 -3.05 -15.90 13.21
C LEU A 124 -4.14 -14.82 13.29
N ALA A 125 -3.81 -13.60 12.90
CA ALA A 125 -4.72 -12.46 12.81
C ALA A 125 -5.05 -12.19 11.34
N LEU A 126 -6.34 -12.03 11.03
CA LEU A 126 -6.88 -11.88 9.68
C LEU A 126 -7.83 -10.67 9.59
N VAL A 127 -7.75 -9.96 8.46
CA VAL A 127 -8.75 -9.00 8.00
C VAL A 127 -9.31 -9.53 6.68
N PHE A 128 -10.64 -9.64 6.61
CA PHE A 128 -11.35 -10.12 5.44
C PHE A 128 -11.87 -8.97 4.57
N ASP A 129 -12.14 -9.25 3.31
CA ASP A 129 -12.72 -8.33 2.32
C ASP A 129 -14.08 -7.75 2.71
N ASP A 130 -14.88 -8.50 3.49
CA ASP A 130 -16.13 -8.02 4.09
C ASP A 130 -15.92 -7.12 5.34
N ASN A 131 -14.68 -6.75 5.63
CA ASN A 131 -14.22 -6.03 6.82
C ASN A 131 -14.51 -6.77 8.15
N SER A 132 -14.65 -8.09 8.12
CA SER A 132 -14.60 -8.88 9.36
C SER A 132 -13.16 -9.15 9.81
N LEU A 133 -12.99 -9.31 11.12
CA LEU A 133 -11.73 -9.55 11.79
C LEU A 133 -11.73 -10.95 12.37
N GLY A 134 -10.61 -11.66 12.31
CA GLY A 134 -10.47 -12.99 12.90
C GLY A 134 -9.13 -13.14 13.62
N LEU A 135 -9.15 -13.71 14.83
CA LEU A 135 -7.97 -14.15 15.56
C LEU A 135 -8.10 -15.64 15.87
N ILE A 136 -7.07 -16.42 15.51
CA ILE A 136 -7.13 -17.89 15.54
C ILE A 136 -5.87 -18.43 16.21
N ASP A 137 -6.00 -19.43 17.09
CA ASP A 137 -4.88 -20.29 17.50
C ASP A 137 -4.72 -21.39 16.44
N ILE A 138 -3.60 -21.40 15.72
CA ILE A 138 -3.37 -22.33 14.60
C ILE A 138 -3.07 -23.76 15.06
N ARG A 139 -2.71 -23.98 16.34
CA ARG A 139 -2.47 -25.33 16.86
C ARG A 139 -3.79 -26.05 17.13
N SER A 140 -4.74 -25.34 17.75
CA SER A 140 -6.06 -25.89 18.10
C SER A 140 -7.10 -25.68 16.99
N GLY A 141 -6.89 -24.69 16.11
CA GLY A 141 -7.86 -24.22 15.14
C GLY A 141 -8.99 -23.39 15.75
N GLU A 142 -8.91 -23.06 17.03
CA GLU A 142 -9.91 -22.27 17.76
C GLU A 142 -9.94 -20.82 17.26
N VAL A 143 -11.15 -20.28 17.03
CA VAL A 143 -11.35 -18.85 16.79
C VAL A 143 -11.42 -18.16 18.15
N LEU A 144 -10.36 -17.41 18.49
CA LEU A 144 -10.23 -16.69 19.75
C LEU A 144 -11.04 -15.39 19.76
N TYR A 145 -11.15 -14.73 18.60
CA TYR A 145 -11.95 -13.52 18.45
C TYR A 145 -12.45 -13.41 17.01
N SER A 146 -13.68 -12.94 16.85
CA SER A 146 -14.26 -12.62 15.56
C SER A 146 -15.22 -11.44 15.70
N SER A 147 -15.13 -10.47 14.82
CA SER A 147 -16.06 -9.34 14.79
C SER A 147 -16.29 -8.85 13.36
N ARG A 148 -17.49 -8.34 13.09
CA ARG A 148 -17.82 -7.73 11.81
C ARG A 148 -17.80 -6.21 11.95
N GLN A 149 -17.01 -5.54 11.12
CA GLN A 149 -16.94 -4.08 11.11
C GLN A 149 -17.88 -3.50 10.04
N LYS A 150 -17.95 -2.18 9.95
CA LYS A 150 -18.72 -1.51 8.89
C LYS A 150 -18.14 -1.91 7.53
N PRO A 151 -18.94 -2.43 6.58
CA PRO A 151 -18.44 -2.75 5.25
C PRO A 151 -17.83 -1.52 4.56
N ALA A 152 -16.79 -1.74 3.76
CA ALA A 152 -16.15 -0.70 2.94
C ALA A 152 -16.41 -1.02 1.46
N ILE A 153 -16.91 -0.03 0.71
CA ILE A 153 -17.32 -0.21 -0.69
C ILE A 153 -16.11 -0.16 -1.63
N ALA A 154 -15.19 0.77 -1.37
CA ALA A 154 -13.98 0.97 -2.16
C ALA A 154 -12.78 1.12 -1.23
N ASN A 155 -11.73 0.33 -1.50
CA ASN A 155 -10.50 0.27 -0.71
C ASN A 155 -9.29 0.56 -1.59
N ASP A 156 -8.28 1.19 -1.00
CA ASP A 156 -6.93 1.19 -1.51
C ASP A 156 -6.32 -0.21 -1.35
N THR A 157 -5.56 -0.70 -2.33
CA THR A 157 -4.97 -2.05 -2.31
C THR A 157 -3.85 -2.19 -1.27
N LYS A 158 -3.26 -1.09 -0.78
CA LYS A 158 -2.20 -1.10 0.23
C LYS A 158 -2.72 -1.35 1.65
N ILE A 159 -3.69 -2.25 1.82
CA ILE A 159 -4.31 -2.58 3.11
C ILE A 159 -3.22 -2.98 4.12
N ALA A 160 -3.18 -2.30 5.26
CA ALA A 160 -2.22 -2.61 6.31
C ALA A 160 -2.50 -3.99 6.92
N ASN A 161 -1.45 -4.70 7.31
CA ASN A 161 -1.57 -5.98 8.00
C ASN A 161 -1.82 -5.80 9.51
N PRO A 162 -2.52 -6.73 10.18
CA PRO A 162 -2.60 -6.76 11.65
C PRO A 162 -1.23 -6.68 12.31
N TYR A 163 -1.16 -6.04 13.48
CA TYR A 163 0.08 -5.84 14.21
C TYR A 163 0.00 -6.46 15.61
N PHE A 164 0.97 -7.30 15.97
CA PHE A 164 1.09 -7.85 17.32
C PHE A 164 1.93 -6.91 18.18
N LEU A 165 1.32 -6.28 19.17
CA LEU A 165 1.97 -5.37 20.11
C LEU A 165 2.04 -6.01 21.50
N GLY A 166 3.16 -6.65 21.80
CA GLY A 166 3.31 -7.44 23.02
C GLY A 166 2.27 -8.57 23.07
N LYS A 167 1.34 -8.48 24.03
CA LYS A 167 0.23 -9.43 24.17
C LYS A 167 -1.03 -9.04 23.38
N LEU A 168 -1.09 -7.85 22.81
CA LEU A 168 -2.27 -7.33 22.12
C LEU A 168 -2.15 -7.52 20.61
N VAL A 169 -3.29 -7.54 19.94
CA VAL A 169 -3.38 -7.52 18.47
C VAL A 169 -4.12 -6.27 18.05
N ILE A 170 -3.55 -5.52 17.11
CA ILE A 170 -4.14 -4.33 16.51
C ILE A 170 -4.58 -4.70 15.10
N PHE A 171 -5.88 -4.63 14.85
CA PHE A 171 -6.48 -4.89 13.55
C PHE A 171 -6.74 -3.58 12.81
N PRO A 172 -6.08 -3.33 11.66
CA PRO A 172 -6.46 -2.27 10.75
C PRO A 172 -7.74 -2.65 10.02
N THR A 173 -8.77 -1.81 10.12
CA THR A 173 -10.04 -2.07 9.44
C THR A 173 -10.07 -1.39 8.06
N LEU A 174 -10.99 -1.86 7.21
CA LEU A 174 -11.26 -1.27 5.91
C LEU A 174 -12.09 0.03 6.00
N ASP A 175 -12.61 0.36 7.18
CA ASP A 175 -13.41 1.58 7.45
C ASP A 175 -12.66 2.62 8.29
N GLY A 176 -11.33 2.54 8.37
CA GLY A 176 -10.48 3.61 8.91
C GLY A 176 -10.32 3.61 10.42
N LYS A 177 -10.39 2.43 11.04
CA LYS A 177 -10.21 2.25 12.48
C LYS A 177 -9.09 1.25 12.77
N LEU A 178 -8.60 1.29 14.01
CA LEU A 178 -7.77 0.25 14.59
C LEU A 178 -8.54 -0.39 15.74
N VAL A 179 -8.80 -1.68 15.64
CA VAL A 179 -9.45 -2.46 16.71
C VAL A 179 -8.37 -3.17 17.52
N VAL A 180 -8.28 -2.84 18.81
CA VAL A 180 -7.29 -3.42 19.72
C VAL A 180 -7.93 -4.57 20.50
N VAL A 181 -7.38 -5.76 20.33
CA VAL A 181 -7.90 -7.01 20.88
C VAL A 181 -6.90 -7.59 21.88
N ASP A 182 -7.44 -8.12 22.98
CA ASP A 182 -6.73 -8.94 23.95
C ASP A 182 -7.04 -10.42 23.66
N PRO A 183 -6.06 -11.19 23.14
CA PRO A 183 -6.21 -12.62 22.87
C PRO A 183 -6.52 -13.44 24.10
N GLU A 184 -5.94 -13.13 25.27
CA GLU A 184 -6.14 -13.88 26.51
C GLU A 184 -7.60 -13.74 26.99
N ARG A 185 -8.15 -12.53 26.85
CA ARG A 185 -9.54 -12.23 27.23
C ARG A 185 -10.55 -12.43 26.11
N LYS A 186 -10.12 -12.78 24.90
CA LYS A 186 -10.96 -13.01 23.71
C LYS A 186 -11.90 -11.84 23.40
N LYS A 187 -11.44 -10.60 23.65
CA LYS A 187 -12.30 -9.41 23.53
C LYS A 187 -11.59 -8.20 22.98
N GLU A 188 -12.38 -7.34 22.35
CA GLU A 188 -11.97 -5.98 22.03
C GLU A 188 -11.79 -5.18 23.32
N LEU A 189 -10.67 -4.46 23.41
CA LEU A 189 -10.39 -3.54 24.51
C LEU A 189 -10.80 -2.11 24.16
N ARG A 190 -10.50 -1.69 22.92
CA ARG A 190 -10.81 -0.35 22.42
C ARG A 190 -10.70 -0.29 20.91
N THR A 191 -11.33 0.74 20.36
CA THR A 191 -11.18 1.15 18.97
C THR A 191 -10.54 2.54 18.90
N ILE A 192 -9.63 2.75 17.93
CA ILE A 192 -9.00 4.04 17.62
C ILE A 192 -9.43 4.45 16.23
N ILE A 193 -9.94 5.68 16.06
CA ILE A 193 -10.36 6.19 14.76
C ILE A 193 -9.15 6.84 14.07
N VAL A 194 -8.82 6.36 12.87
CA VAL A 194 -7.75 6.92 12.02
C VAL A 194 -8.34 7.84 10.97
N GLY A 195 -9.46 7.47 10.35
CA GLY A 195 -10.15 8.26 9.34
C GLY A 195 -11.65 7.95 9.30
N THR A 196 -12.44 8.88 8.76
CA THR A 196 -13.91 8.80 8.76
C THR A 196 -14.53 8.98 7.37
N HIS A 197 -13.73 8.89 6.30
CA HIS A 197 -14.23 9.03 4.93
C HIS A 197 -15.11 7.82 4.52
N GLU A 198 -16.02 8.03 3.57
CA GLU A 198 -16.91 6.95 3.11
C GLU A 198 -16.22 5.95 2.18
N ASN A 199 -15.34 6.43 1.31
CA ASN A 199 -14.61 5.64 0.32
C ASN A 199 -13.10 5.80 0.53
N PHE A 200 -12.32 4.77 0.16
CA PHE A 200 -10.86 4.77 0.32
C PHE A 200 -10.45 5.19 1.74
N ASN A 201 -11.09 4.59 2.74
CA ASN A 201 -10.85 4.91 4.15
C ASN A 201 -10.17 3.76 4.89
N ASN A 202 -9.82 2.67 4.20
CA ASN A 202 -9.06 1.58 4.81
C ASN A 202 -7.72 2.08 5.33
N VAL A 203 -7.24 1.47 6.42
CA VAL A 203 -5.91 1.77 6.92
C VAL A 203 -4.88 1.20 5.95
N ILE A 204 -4.04 2.09 5.39
CA ILE A 204 -3.00 1.76 4.39
C ILE A 204 -1.59 1.66 4.98
N PHE A 205 -1.43 2.14 6.23
CA PHE A 205 -0.18 2.06 6.96
C PHE A 205 -0.49 1.84 8.43
N LEU A 206 0.25 0.92 9.06
CA LEU A 206 0.20 0.65 10.49
C LEU A 206 1.59 0.23 10.95
N ASN A 207 2.15 0.94 11.93
CA ASN A 207 3.38 0.53 12.57
C ASN A 207 3.44 1.05 14.02
N VAL A 208 4.26 0.40 14.83
CA VAL A 208 4.65 0.92 16.16
C VAL A 208 6.13 1.26 16.11
N ILE A 209 6.44 2.53 16.33
CA ILE A 209 7.79 3.09 16.25
C ILE A 209 8.12 3.67 17.62
N ASP A 210 9.09 3.07 18.29
CA ASP A 210 9.34 3.26 19.72
C ASP A 210 8.08 2.98 20.55
N ASP A 211 7.47 4.02 21.12
CA ASP A 211 6.24 3.99 21.91
C ASP A 211 5.03 4.57 21.16
N LYS A 212 5.18 4.90 19.88
CA LYS A 212 4.16 5.58 19.06
C LYS A 212 3.50 4.61 18.10
N LEU A 213 2.18 4.52 18.19
CA LEU A 213 1.36 3.87 17.17
C LEU A 213 1.11 4.87 16.03
N ILE A 214 1.65 4.58 14.86
CA ILE A 214 1.43 5.40 13.66
C ILE A 214 0.53 4.64 12.70
N ALA A 215 -0.54 5.29 12.27
CA ALA A 215 -1.46 4.70 11.30
C ALA A 215 -1.99 5.74 10.32
N ALA A 216 -2.24 5.32 9.09
CA ALA A 216 -2.78 6.21 8.05
C ALA A 216 -3.91 5.55 7.27
N THR A 217 -4.90 6.36 6.89
CA THR A 217 -5.79 6.10 5.75
C THR A 217 -5.33 6.96 4.56
N PRO A 218 -5.88 6.76 3.36
CA PRO A 218 -5.60 7.62 2.20
C PRO A 218 -5.89 9.12 2.39
N ASN A 219 -6.49 9.56 3.50
CA ASN A 219 -6.85 10.97 3.71
C ASN A 219 -6.32 11.56 5.03
N ARG A 220 -5.66 10.74 5.86
CA ARG A 220 -5.23 11.16 7.20
C ARG A 220 -4.16 10.23 7.74
N ILE A 221 -3.20 10.79 8.47
CA ILE A 221 -2.25 10.03 9.30
C ILE A 221 -2.34 10.49 10.75
N ILE A 222 -2.22 9.55 11.68
CA ILE A 222 -2.17 9.80 13.12
C ILE A 222 -0.91 9.17 13.72
N SER A 223 -0.38 9.79 14.78
CA SER A 223 0.60 9.23 15.69
C SER A 223 0.05 9.33 17.10
N VAL A 224 -0.10 8.18 17.75
CA VAL A 224 -0.77 8.05 19.05
C VAL A 224 0.22 7.50 20.08
N THR A 225 0.31 8.18 21.21
CA THR A 225 0.89 7.68 22.47
C THR A 225 -0.19 7.66 23.54
N PRO A 226 0.06 7.11 24.74
CA PRO A 226 -0.88 7.24 25.85
C PRO A 226 -1.15 8.70 26.27
N GLN A 227 -0.22 9.64 25.99
CA GLN A 227 -0.29 11.03 26.45
C GLN A 227 -0.80 12.00 25.39
N PHE A 228 -0.55 11.75 24.10
CA PHE A 228 -0.91 12.68 23.03
C PHE A 228 -1.29 11.95 21.75
N THR A 229 -2.00 12.68 20.89
CA THR A 229 -2.31 12.25 19.53
C THR A 229 -2.03 13.41 18.60
N ASN A 230 -1.10 13.20 17.67
CA ASN A 230 -0.85 14.13 16.57
C ASN A 230 -1.50 13.57 15.31
N ALA A 231 -1.99 14.46 14.44
CA ALA A 231 -2.60 14.07 13.19
C ALA A 231 -2.29 15.09 12.10
N LEU A 232 -2.22 14.61 10.86
CA LEU A 232 -2.17 15.44 9.67
C LEU A 232 -3.25 14.97 8.71
N ASP A 233 -4.06 15.92 8.23
CA ASP A 233 -5.08 15.68 7.21
C ASP A 233 -4.48 16.05 5.84
N LEU A 234 -4.29 15.03 5.00
CA LEU A 234 -3.73 15.15 3.66
C LEU A 234 -4.08 13.91 2.84
N GLU A 235 -4.24 14.08 1.53
CA GLU A 235 -4.55 12.98 0.63
C GLU A 235 -3.27 12.18 0.32
N LEU A 236 -3.17 10.98 0.88
CA LEU A 236 -2.01 10.09 0.79
C LEU A 236 -2.18 9.05 -0.31
N SER A 237 -1.10 8.83 -1.07
CA SER A 237 -0.91 7.69 -1.96
C SER A 237 -0.15 6.54 -1.27
N ASP A 238 0.76 6.89 -0.34
CA ASP A 238 1.52 5.95 0.47
C ASP A 238 2.18 6.66 1.67
N VAL A 239 2.61 5.85 2.65
CA VAL A 239 3.46 6.22 3.77
C VAL A 239 4.67 5.29 3.79
N VAL A 240 5.86 5.87 3.77
CA VAL A 240 7.13 5.13 3.82
C VAL A 240 7.83 5.44 5.14
N TYR A 241 8.16 4.41 5.91
CA TYR A 241 8.95 4.54 7.13
C TYR A 241 10.31 3.90 6.98
N VAL A 242 11.37 4.69 7.16
CA VAL A 242 12.75 4.19 7.08
C VAL A 242 13.70 5.04 7.91
N LYS A 243 14.65 4.39 8.61
CA LYS A 243 15.68 5.04 9.45
C LYS A 243 15.11 6.13 10.37
N ASN A 244 14.03 5.81 11.09
CA ASN A 244 13.34 6.70 12.02
C ASN A 244 12.74 7.97 11.38
N ARG A 245 12.36 7.89 10.10
CA ARG A 245 11.74 8.98 9.33
C ARG A 245 10.48 8.49 8.67
N VAL A 246 9.46 9.34 8.68
CA VAL A 246 8.17 9.07 8.03
C VAL A 246 8.06 9.98 6.81
N TYR A 247 7.96 9.40 5.63
CA TYR A 247 7.73 10.11 4.38
C TYR A 247 6.28 9.91 3.97
N LEU A 248 5.57 11.02 3.82
CA LEU A 248 4.17 11.06 3.39
C LEU A 248 4.16 11.43 1.91
N LEU A 249 3.71 10.49 1.07
CA LEU A 249 3.60 10.68 -0.37
C LEU A 249 2.16 11.09 -0.69
N ALA A 250 1.94 12.39 -0.92
CA ALA A 250 0.61 12.92 -1.18
C ALA A 250 0.20 12.76 -2.66
N LYS A 251 -1.11 12.61 -2.91
CA LYS A 251 -1.70 12.45 -4.25
C LYS A 251 -1.54 13.69 -5.14
N ASP A 252 -1.28 14.85 -4.55
CA ASP A 252 -1.03 16.11 -5.26
C ASP A 252 0.44 16.28 -5.70
N GLY A 253 1.27 15.25 -5.49
CA GLY A 253 2.69 15.27 -5.78
C GLY A 253 3.56 15.89 -4.68
N THR A 254 3.02 16.23 -3.51
CA THR A 254 3.83 16.68 -2.38
C THR A 254 4.42 15.50 -1.61
N ILE A 255 5.71 15.59 -1.29
CA ILE A 255 6.40 14.68 -0.37
C ILE A 255 6.68 15.45 0.91
N THR A 256 6.16 14.94 2.04
CA THR A 256 6.39 15.52 3.36
C THR A 256 7.24 14.57 4.20
N LEU A 257 8.38 15.05 4.68
CA LEU A 257 9.20 14.35 5.66
C LEU A 257 8.80 14.82 7.06
N THR A 258 8.47 13.86 7.92
CA THR A 258 8.16 14.09 9.34
C THR A 258 9.03 13.22 10.25
N ASP A 259 9.08 13.59 11.52
CA ASP A 259 9.48 12.65 12.58
C ASP A 259 8.32 11.67 12.90
N PRO A 260 8.55 10.64 13.76
CA PRO A 260 7.49 9.72 14.18
C PRO A 260 6.33 10.38 14.94
N SER A 261 6.52 11.57 15.51
CA SER A 261 5.46 12.34 16.15
C SER A 261 4.65 13.17 15.14
N LEU A 262 4.93 13.04 13.83
CA LEU A 262 4.34 13.80 12.74
C LEU A 262 4.66 15.30 12.75
N ASN A 263 5.76 15.71 13.39
CA ASN A 263 6.27 17.06 13.21
C ASN A 263 6.89 17.17 11.80
N VAL A 264 6.38 18.10 11.00
CA VAL A 264 6.88 18.33 9.63
C VAL A 264 8.29 18.92 9.69
N LEU A 265 9.24 18.20 9.08
CA LEU A 265 10.65 18.61 9.00
C LEU A 265 10.95 19.29 7.66
N LYS A 266 10.38 18.76 6.57
CA LYS A 266 10.60 19.30 5.22
C LYS A 266 9.48 18.87 4.28
N GLN A 267 9.23 19.69 3.26
CA GLN A 267 8.36 19.36 2.14
C GLN A 267 9.05 19.63 0.81
N ARG A 268 8.70 18.84 -0.20
CA ARG A 268 9.11 19.05 -1.59
C ARG A 268 7.95 18.65 -2.51
N LYS A 269 7.61 19.51 -3.47
CA LYS A 269 6.49 19.27 -4.39
C LYS A 269 7.00 18.94 -5.80
N TYR A 270 6.41 17.91 -6.38
CA TYR A 270 6.57 17.53 -7.79
C TYR A 270 5.21 17.68 -8.45
N ASN A 271 5.00 18.79 -9.16
CA ASN A 271 3.70 19.10 -9.72
C ASN A 271 3.20 17.98 -10.64
N PHE A 272 1.96 17.52 -10.41
CA PHE A 272 1.30 16.47 -11.18
C PHE A 272 1.94 15.07 -11.10
N ALA A 273 2.84 14.83 -10.12
CA ALA A 273 3.41 13.51 -9.88
C ALA A 273 2.40 12.57 -9.21
N HIS A 274 2.25 11.37 -9.76
CA HIS A 274 1.40 10.32 -9.23
C HIS A 274 2.25 9.15 -8.74
N TYR A 275 2.41 9.03 -7.43
CA TYR A 275 3.25 8.00 -6.82
C TYR A 275 2.54 6.64 -6.80
N THR A 276 3.24 5.59 -7.24
CA THR A 276 2.69 4.22 -7.29
C THR A 276 3.49 3.22 -6.43
N GLY A 277 4.76 3.51 -6.16
CA GLY A 277 5.58 2.73 -5.26
C GLY A 277 6.77 3.52 -4.74
N ALA A 278 7.38 3.05 -3.66
CA ALA A 278 8.58 3.65 -3.11
C ALA A 278 9.46 2.59 -2.47
N ILE A 279 10.76 2.85 -2.45
CA ILE A 279 11.76 1.94 -1.89
C ILE A 279 12.97 2.73 -1.42
N TYR A 280 13.59 2.28 -0.34
CA TYR A 280 14.73 2.95 0.25
C TYR A 280 16.01 2.14 0.04
N GLY A 281 17.02 2.77 -0.56
CA GLY A 281 18.38 2.26 -0.69
C GLY A 281 19.38 3.33 -0.23
N GLN A 282 20.27 3.75 -1.14
CA GLN A 282 21.10 4.94 -0.92
C GLN A 282 20.22 6.21 -0.79
N TYR A 283 19.21 6.31 -1.65
CA TYR A 283 18.22 7.36 -1.72
C TYR A 283 16.82 6.79 -1.43
N LEU A 284 15.85 7.67 -1.21
CA LEU A 284 14.45 7.32 -1.32
C LEU A 284 14.08 7.35 -2.80
N TYR A 285 13.85 6.19 -3.39
CA TYR A 285 13.41 6.07 -4.78
C TYR A 285 11.90 5.98 -4.81
N ILE A 286 11.26 6.90 -5.51
CA ILE A 286 9.81 6.95 -5.65
C ILE A 286 9.47 6.76 -7.11
N ILE A 287 8.58 5.81 -7.36
CA ILE A 287 8.15 5.46 -8.69
C ILE A 287 6.92 6.29 -9.04
N GLU A 288 7.06 7.08 -10.09
CA GLU A 288 6.02 7.96 -10.63
C GLU A 288 5.36 7.28 -11.83
N ARG A 289 4.02 7.27 -11.84
CA ARG A 289 3.19 6.50 -12.77
C ARG A 289 3.44 6.85 -14.24
N GLY A 290 3.81 8.10 -14.54
CA GLY A 290 4.14 8.59 -15.86
C GLY A 290 5.40 7.99 -16.50
N GLY A 291 6.15 7.16 -15.76
CA GLY A 291 7.34 6.49 -16.28
C GLY A 291 8.64 7.13 -15.78
N TYR A 292 8.67 7.61 -14.54
CA TYR A 292 9.86 8.19 -13.94
C TYR A 292 10.17 7.61 -12.57
N ILE A 293 11.44 7.68 -12.19
CA ILE A 293 11.94 7.36 -10.86
C ILE A 293 12.55 8.63 -10.26
N ILE A 294 12.00 9.07 -9.14
CA ILE A 294 12.52 10.20 -8.38
C ILE A 294 13.47 9.64 -7.32
N ALA A 295 14.78 9.81 -7.51
CA ALA A 295 15.79 9.49 -6.51
C ALA A 295 16.03 10.70 -5.60
N LEU A 296 15.50 10.64 -4.39
CA LEU A 296 15.45 11.76 -3.45
C LEU A 296 16.40 11.53 -2.28
N ASP A 297 17.22 12.52 -1.93
CA ASP A 297 18.02 12.41 -0.72
C ASP A 297 17.12 12.36 0.52
N LYS A 298 17.64 11.73 1.58
CA LYS A 298 16.88 11.49 2.81
C LYS A 298 16.27 12.76 3.43
N ASP A 299 16.87 13.94 3.21
CA ASP A 299 16.45 15.21 3.80
C ASP A 299 15.59 16.07 2.84
N LEU A 300 15.20 15.52 1.68
CA LEU A 300 14.41 16.17 0.62
C LEU A 300 15.05 17.43 0.01
N ARG A 301 16.37 17.58 0.08
CA ARG A 301 17.14 18.74 -0.40
C ARG A 301 17.40 18.72 -1.89
N ALA A 302 17.70 17.55 -2.45
CA ALA A 302 18.05 17.35 -3.84
C ALA A 302 17.43 16.05 -4.35
N SER A 303 17.13 16.03 -5.64
CA SER A 303 16.69 14.83 -6.34
C SER A 303 17.29 14.75 -7.73
N ASN A 304 17.42 13.52 -8.20
CA ASN A 304 17.68 13.20 -9.59
C ASN A 304 16.49 12.43 -10.13
N ILE A 305 16.12 12.70 -11.38
CA ILE A 305 15.03 12.00 -12.06
C ILE A 305 15.63 11.03 -13.09
N PHE A 306 15.14 9.80 -13.10
CA PHE A 306 15.50 8.80 -14.09
C PHE A 306 14.27 8.37 -14.89
N GLU A 307 14.43 8.09 -16.17
CA GLU A 307 13.40 7.47 -16.98
C GLU A 307 13.22 6.01 -16.58
N PHE A 308 11.96 5.61 -16.43
CA PHE A 308 11.55 4.21 -16.35
C PHE A 308 11.40 3.68 -17.79
N PRO A 309 11.70 2.38 -18.07
CA PRO A 309 11.65 1.81 -19.42
C PRO A 309 10.28 1.90 -20.14
N SER A 310 9.22 2.24 -19.41
CA SER A 310 7.85 2.37 -19.92
C SER A 310 7.02 3.26 -19.00
N LYS A 311 5.81 3.63 -19.46
CA LYS A 311 4.76 4.05 -18.54
C LYS A 311 4.37 2.89 -17.62
N ILE A 312 3.85 3.22 -16.45
CA ILE A 312 3.48 2.24 -15.43
C ILE A 312 1.95 2.15 -15.40
N GLU A 313 1.44 1.21 -16.18
CA GLU A 313 0.00 1.00 -16.35
C GLU A 313 -0.48 -0.22 -15.55
N GLU A 314 0.43 -1.12 -15.22
CA GLU A 314 0.19 -2.35 -14.46
C GLU A 314 0.67 -2.25 -13.00
N TYR A 315 0.59 -3.38 -12.29
CA TYR A 315 1.04 -3.51 -10.91
C TYR A 315 2.55 -3.33 -10.79
N ILE A 316 2.94 -2.60 -9.76
CA ILE A 316 4.34 -2.46 -9.36
C ILE A 316 4.50 -2.93 -7.92
N PHE A 317 5.62 -3.59 -7.64
CA PHE A 317 5.97 -3.97 -6.29
C PHE A 317 7.44 -3.66 -6.02
N THR A 318 7.73 -3.21 -4.80
CA THR A 318 9.08 -2.89 -4.37
C THR A 318 9.46 -3.75 -3.18
N ALA A 319 10.63 -4.39 -3.26
CA ALA A 319 11.15 -5.21 -2.17
C ALA A 319 12.67 -5.24 -2.17
N LYS A 320 13.28 -5.23 -0.98
CA LYS A 320 14.73 -5.09 -0.77
C LYS A 320 15.32 -3.88 -1.53
N ASP A 321 16.02 -4.15 -2.62
CA ASP A 321 16.68 -3.21 -3.51
C ASP A 321 16.18 -3.37 -4.95
N LYS A 322 15.02 -4.00 -5.16
CA LYS A 322 14.45 -4.27 -6.48
C LYS A 322 13.09 -3.65 -6.66
N VAL A 323 12.84 -3.25 -7.89
CA VAL A 323 11.52 -2.84 -8.39
C VAL A 323 11.07 -3.89 -9.39
N PHE A 324 9.86 -4.39 -9.20
CA PHE A 324 9.23 -5.43 -10.01
C PHE A 324 8.03 -4.84 -10.74
N TYR A 325 7.95 -5.08 -12.04
CA TYR A 325 6.89 -4.57 -12.91
C TYR A 325 6.62 -5.57 -14.03
N ASP A 326 5.36 -5.91 -14.27
CA ASP A 326 4.95 -6.96 -15.21
C ASP A 326 5.72 -8.27 -14.91
N ASP A 327 6.50 -8.80 -15.86
CA ASP A 327 7.37 -9.96 -15.72
C ASP A 327 8.86 -9.57 -15.61
N LYS A 328 9.18 -8.33 -15.20
CA LYS A 328 10.56 -7.80 -15.18
C LYS A 328 10.95 -7.22 -13.84
N TYR A 329 12.25 -7.09 -13.63
CA TYR A 329 12.79 -6.34 -12.51
C TYR A 329 14.07 -5.59 -12.87
N PHE A 330 14.37 -4.57 -12.07
CA PHE A 330 15.71 -3.99 -11.99
C PHE A 330 16.09 -3.78 -10.53
N THR A 331 17.38 -3.67 -10.30
CA THR A 331 18.02 -3.51 -9.01
C THR A 331 18.51 -2.08 -8.90
N LEU A 332 18.18 -1.45 -7.78
CA LEU A 332 18.67 -0.13 -7.45
C LEU A 332 20.09 -0.24 -6.93
N ASN A 333 20.98 0.61 -7.44
CA ASN A 333 22.34 0.70 -6.92
C ASN A 333 22.31 1.14 -5.45
N ARG A 334 23.18 0.53 -4.64
CA ARG A 334 23.26 0.72 -3.18
C ARG A 334 24.16 1.86 -2.76
#